data_AF-A0A359E6L0-F1
#
_entry.id   AF-A0A359E6L0-F1
#
_cell.length_a   1.000
_cell.length_b   1.000
_cell.length_c   1.000
_cell.angle_alpha   90.00
_cell.angle_beta   90.00
_cell.angle_gamma   90.00
#
_symmetry.space_group_name_H-M   'P 1'
#
loop_
_entity.id
_entity.type
_entity.pdbx_description
1 polymer ?
#
loop_
_entity_poly.entity_id
_entity_poly.type
_entity_poly.pdbx_seq_one_letter_code
_entity_poly.pdbx_strand_id
1 'polypeptide(L)'
;LGLDKAGVKTEKGSIVVDKKSYKTDTDGIYAIGDVIGAPWLAHKASHEATVCIEQLAGENPHPINYNNIPGCTYCEPQVASVGLTEQQAKDEGYDIKVGKFPLSASGKATALGHEEGFVKVVFDAKYGEWLGCHMIGFGVTEMIAEAVVARDLETTG
;
A
#
# COMPACT_ATOMS: atom_id res chain seq x y z
N LEU A 1 -10.44 -25.45 9.56
CA LEU A 1 -9.78 -25.73 8.28
C LEU A 1 -8.91 -27.00 8.27
N GLY A 2 -8.52 -27.56 9.42
CA GLY A 2 -7.69 -28.78 9.41
C GLY A 2 -6.26 -28.57 8.92
N LEU A 3 -5.73 -27.35 9.09
CA LEU A 3 -4.43 -26.91 8.57
C LEU A 3 -3.28 -27.81 9.05
N ASP A 4 -3.27 -28.18 10.34
CA ASP A 4 -2.25 -29.07 10.90
C ASP A 4 -2.23 -30.45 10.21
N LYS A 5 -3.42 -30.99 9.89
CA LYS A 5 -3.54 -32.27 9.18
C LYS A 5 -3.11 -32.16 7.72
N ALA A 6 -3.28 -30.97 7.13
CA ALA A 6 -2.86 -30.66 5.77
C ALA A 6 -1.37 -30.22 5.71
N GLY A 7 -0.66 -30.20 6.83
CA GLY A 7 0.75 -29.78 6.90
C GLY A 7 0.98 -28.29 6.69
N VAL A 8 -0.06 -27.45 6.76
CA VAL A 8 0.05 -26.01 6.47
C VAL A 8 0.54 -25.26 7.69
N LYS A 9 1.70 -24.61 7.58
CA LYS A 9 2.27 -23.78 8.66
C LYS A 9 1.48 -22.50 8.88
N THR A 10 1.29 -22.17 10.16
CA THR A 10 0.75 -20.87 10.59
C THR A 10 1.70 -20.16 11.56
N GLU A 11 1.68 -18.84 11.54
CA GLU A 11 2.42 -17.99 12.46
C GLU A 11 1.52 -16.81 12.88
N LYS A 12 1.36 -16.60 14.19
CA LYS A 12 0.55 -15.50 14.77
C LYS A 12 -0.87 -15.40 14.18
N GLY A 13 -1.47 -16.55 13.84
CA GLY A 13 -2.82 -16.62 13.27
C GLY A 13 -2.91 -16.42 11.76
N SER A 14 -1.78 -16.27 11.06
CA SER A 14 -1.71 -16.20 9.60
C SER A 14 -1.09 -17.45 9.00
N ILE A 15 -1.55 -17.87 7.82
CA ILE A 15 -0.90 -18.91 7.02
C ILE A 15 0.40 -18.36 6.45
N VAL A 16 1.49 -19.10 6.63
CA VAL A 16 2.79 -18.75 6.09
C VAL A 16 2.81 -19.12 4.60
N VAL A 17 3.15 -18.16 3.76
CA VAL A 17 3.31 -18.37 2.32
C VAL A 17 4.58 -17.71 1.80
N ASP A 18 5.08 -18.22 0.68
CA ASP A 18 5.99 -17.46 -0.16
C ASP A 18 5.23 -16.27 -0.78
N LYS A 19 5.64 -15.03 -0.51
CA LYS A 19 4.90 -13.83 -0.95
C LYS A 19 4.96 -13.53 -2.45
N LYS A 20 5.81 -14.24 -3.20
CA LYS A 20 5.88 -14.12 -4.66
C LYS A 20 4.92 -15.10 -5.35
N SER A 21 4.71 -16.27 -4.76
CA SER A 21 3.95 -17.38 -5.35
C SER A 21 2.69 -17.79 -4.61
N TYR A 22 2.49 -17.29 -3.40
CA TYR A 22 1.36 -17.58 -2.51
C TYR A 22 1.22 -19.06 -2.14
N LYS A 23 2.27 -19.85 -2.38
CA LYS A 23 2.38 -21.26 -1.97
C LYS A 23 2.58 -21.36 -0.48
N THR A 24 1.88 -22.29 0.16
CA THR A 24 2.23 -22.74 1.52
C THR A 24 3.41 -23.72 1.45
N ASP A 25 3.80 -24.28 2.59
CA ASP A 25 4.74 -25.39 2.71
C ASP A 25 4.20 -26.75 2.24
N THR A 26 2.90 -26.83 1.92
CA THR A 26 2.26 -28.03 1.39
C THR A 26 1.98 -27.86 -0.10
N ASP A 27 2.51 -28.80 -0.89
CA ASP A 27 2.28 -28.83 -2.34
C ASP A 27 0.78 -28.84 -2.69
N GLY A 28 0.43 -27.97 -3.64
CA GLY A 28 -0.95 -27.82 -4.12
C GLY A 28 -1.85 -26.95 -3.23
N ILE A 29 -1.35 -26.43 -2.11
CA ILE A 29 -2.09 -25.51 -1.24
C ILE A 29 -1.53 -24.09 -1.35
N TYR A 30 -2.45 -23.14 -1.56
CA TYR A 30 -2.16 -21.72 -1.72
C TYR A 30 -3.04 -20.92 -0.78
N ALA A 31 -2.56 -19.75 -0.35
CA ALA A 31 -3.33 -18.85 0.49
C ALA A 31 -3.06 -17.38 0.11
N ILE A 32 -4.12 -16.58 0.14
CA ILE A 32 -4.13 -15.15 -0.24
C ILE A 32 -5.03 -14.36 0.69
N GLY A 33 -4.96 -13.04 0.62
CA GLY A 33 -5.82 -12.13 1.35
C GLY A 33 -5.51 -12.07 2.83
N ASP A 34 -6.55 -11.90 3.66
CA ASP A 34 -6.36 -11.58 5.07
C ASP A 34 -5.75 -12.74 5.87
N VAL A 35 -5.95 -13.98 5.41
CA VAL A 35 -5.42 -15.18 6.08
C VAL A 35 -3.90 -15.24 6.02
N ILE A 36 -3.24 -14.51 5.11
CA ILE A 36 -1.76 -14.45 4.99
C ILE A 36 -1.15 -13.17 5.59
N GLY A 37 -1.91 -12.48 6.44
CA GLY A 37 -1.45 -11.33 7.22
C GLY A 37 -1.65 -9.96 6.55
N ALA A 38 -1.24 -8.93 7.28
CA ALA A 38 -1.42 -7.53 6.94
C ALA A 38 -0.73 -7.12 5.61
N PRO A 39 -1.19 -6.03 4.94
CA PRO A 39 -2.37 -5.23 5.30
C PRO A 39 -3.69 -5.95 4.93
N TRP A 40 -4.69 -5.85 5.82
CA TRP A 40 -6.01 -6.49 5.66
C TRP A 40 -6.95 -5.61 4.83
N LEU A 41 -6.75 -5.66 3.51
CA LEU A 41 -7.43 -4.77 2.57
C LEU A 41 -7.94 -5.56 1.37
N ALA A 42 -9.15 -5.22 0.91
CA ALA A 42 -9.82 -5.92 -0.18
C ALA A 42 -9.03 -5.88 -1.50
N HIS A 43 -8.48 -4.73 -1.89
CA HIS A 43 -7.68 -4.59 -3.11
C HIS A 43 -6.36 -5.36 -3.05
N LYS A 44 -5.75 -5.48 -1.86
CA LYS A 44 -4.59 -6.34 -1.63
C LYS A 44 -4.97 -7.81 -1.86
N ALA A 45 -6.04 -8.29 -1.24
CA ALA A 45 -6.49 -9.67 -1.40
C ALA A 45 -6.83 -10.02 -2.86
N SER A 46 -7.52 -9.13 -3.57
CA SER A 46 -7.86 -9.32 -4.99
C SER A 46 -6.61 -9.36 -5.87
N HIS A 47 -5.65 -8.47 -5.65
CA HIS A 47 -4.42 -8.46 -6.44
C HIS A 47 -3.55 -9.71 -6.17
N GLU A 48 -3.46 -10.15 -4.90
CA GLU A 48 -2.79 -11.41 -4.55
C GLU A 48 -3.45 -12.61 -5.25
N ALA A 49 -4.79 -12.60 -5.38
CA ALA A 49 -5.52 -13.62 -6.13
C ALA A 49 -5.12 -13.64 -7.61
N THR A 50 -5.14 -12.48 -8.26
CA THR A 50 -4.78 -12.36 -9.68
C THR A 50 -3.38 -12.90 -9.93
N VAL A 51 -2.38 -12.44 -9.16
CA VAL A 51 -0.99 -12.88 -9.31
C VAL A 51 -0.84 -14.39 -9.05
N CYS A 52 -1.48 -14.92 -8.01
CA CYS A 52 -1.45 -16.35 -7.69
C CYS A 52 -2.02 -17.21 -8.83
N ILE A 53 -3.19 -16.84 -9.35
CA ILE A 53 -3.87 -17.61 -10.39
C ILE A 53 -3.15 -17.49 -11.75
N GLU A 54 -2.64 -16.30 -12.10
CA GLU A 54 -1.86 -16.11 -13.32
C GLU A 54 -0.59 -16.98 -13.29
N GLN A 55 0.14 -17.02 -12.18
CA GLN A 55 1.30 -17.91 -12.05
C GLN A 55 0.92 -19.39 -12.13
N LEU A 56 -0.20 -19.79 -11.53
CA LEU A 56 -0.72 -21.16 -11.62
C LEU A 56 -1.11 -21.54 -13.05
N ALA A 57 -1.53 -20.56 -13.85
CA ALA A 57 -1.81 -20.73 -15.28
C ALA A 57 -0.53 -20.74 -16.16
N GLY A 58 0.65 -20.53 -15.57
CA GLY A 58 1.93 -20.48 -16.28
C GLY A 58 2.27 -19.11 -16.87
N GLU A 59 1.52 -18.07 -16.49
CA GLU A 59 1.80 -16.69 -16.87
C GLU A 59 2.90 -16.08 -15.97
N ASN A 60 3.43 -14.92 -16.39
CA ASN A 60 4.46 -14.19 -15.65
C ASN A 60 3.94 -12.80 -15.21
N PRO A 61 3.07 -12.74 -14.20
CA PRO A 61 2.47 -11.49 -13.76
C PRO A 61 3.46 -10.59 -13.03
N HIS A 62 3.17 -9.29 -13.03
CA HIS A 62 3.96 -8.33 -12.25
C HIS A 62 3.82 -8.62 -10.75
N PRO A 63 4.93 -8.64 -9.99
CA PRO A 63 4.88 -8.88 -8.55
C PRO A 63 4.23 -7.72 -7.82
N ILE A 64 3.53 -8.01 -6.72
CA ILE A 64 2.95 -6.97 -5.87
C ILE A 64 4.05 -6.27 -5.08
N ASN A 65 4.13 -4.94 -5.22
CA ASN A 65 4.87 -4.10 -4.31
C ASN A 65 4.01 -3.77 -3.08
N TYR A 66 4.22 -4.49 -1.98
CA TYR A 66 3.46 -4.28 -0.74
C TYR A 66 3.66 -2.89 -0.12
N ASN A 67 4.78 -2.23 -0.42
CA ASN A 67 5.04 -0.85 0.02
C ASN A 67 4.30 0.19 -0.85
N ASN A 68 3.59 -0.24 -1.90
CA ASN A 68 2.78 0.62 -2.78
C ASN A 68 1.28 0.30 -2.73
N ILE A 69 0.83 -0.41 -1.68
CA ILE A 69 -0.59 -0.65 -1.42
C ILE A 69 -1.17 0.55 -0.67
N PRO A 70 -2.16 1.29 -1.22
CA PRO A 70 -2.75 2.42 -0.54
C PRO A 70 -3.68 1.97 0.58
N GLY A 71 -3.76 2.75 1.66
CA GLY A 71 -4.76 2.65 2.71
C GLY A 71 -5.70 3.85 2.67
N CYS A 72 -7.01 3.60 2.82
CA CYS A 72 -8.06 4.62 2.81
C CYS A 72 -8.94 4.48 4.06
N THR A 73 -9.20 5.59 4.74
CA THR A 73 -10.20 5.70 5.81
C THR A 73 -11.28 6.68 5.37
N TYR A 74 -12.49 6.18 5.19
CA TYR A 74 -13.65 6.94 4.68
C TYR A 74 -14.44 7.63 5.80
N CYS A 75 -13.72 8.28 6.72
CA CYS A 75 -14.31 9.20 7.71
C CYS A 75 -14.40 10.63 7.14
N GLU A 76 -14.92 11.57 7.93
CA GLU A 76 -14.94 12.99 7.57
C GLU A 76 -14.11 13.79 8.59
N PRO A 77 -13.00 14.46 8.18
CA PRO A 77 -12.40 14.41 6.85
C PRO A 77 -11.78 13.03 6.54
N GLN A 78 -11.67 12.69 5.26
CA GLN A 78 -11.10 11.41 4.82
C GLN A 78 -9.59 11.37 5.04
N VAL A 79 -9.03 10.17 5.13
CA VAL A 79 -7.57 9.95 5.25
C VAL A 79 -7.12 8.93 4.21
N ALA A 80 -6.05 9.24 3.48
CA ALA A 80 -5.44 8.31 2.53
C ALA A 80 -3.92 8.33 2.64
N SER A 81 -3.29 7.17 2.50
CA SER A 81 -1.82 7.08 2.58
C SER A 81 -1.28 5.93 1.76
N VAL A 82 -0.04 6.07 1.30
CA VAL A 82 0.73 5.02 0.62
C VAL A 82 2.22 5.22 0.91
N GLY A 83 2.96 4.13 1.04
CA GLY A 83 4.42 4.16 1.25
C GLY A 83 4.84 4.50 2.67
N LEU A 84 6.07 4.97 2.81
CA LEU A 84 6.71 5.18 4.10
C LEU A 84 6.21 6.46 4.76
N THR A 85 5.96 6.40 6.07
CA THR A 85 5.89 7.60 6.91
C THR A 85 7.27 8.23 7.05
N GLU A 86 7.32 9.48 7.50
CA GLU A 86 8.58 10.18 7.78
C GLU A 86 9.47 9.41 8.77
N GLN A 87 8.85 8.85 9.83
CA GLN A 87 9.59 8.10 10.84
C GLN A 87 10.11 6.78 10.26
N GLN A 88 9.28 6.02 9.53
CA GLN A 88 9.71 4.78 8.88
C GLN A 88 10.85 5.02 7.88
N ALA A 89 10.77 6.09 7.07
CA ALA A 89 11.85 6.42 6.14
C ALA A 89 13.16 6.74 6.87
N LYS A 90 13.10 7.48 7.99
CA LYS A 90 14.27 7.71 8.85
C LYS A 90 14.80 6.43 9.48
N ASP A 91 13.93 5.56 9.96
CA ASP A 91 14.29 4.29 10.61
C ASP A 91 14.93 3.31 9.60
N GLU A 92 14.53 3.38 8.32
CA GLU A 92 15.14 2.64 7.21
C GLU A 92 16.46 3.27 6.72
N GLY A 93 16.87 4.42 7.29
CA GLY A 93 18.15 5.06 7.01
C GLY A 93 18.15 6.01 5.81
N TYR A 94 16.98 6.41 5.30
CA TYR A 94 16.90 7.45 4.27
C TYR A 94 17.23 8.82 4.86
N ASP A 95 17.98 9.62 4.10
CA ASP A 95 17.96 11.08 4.28
C ASP A 95 16.73 11.61 3.53
N ILE A 96 15.89 12.41 4.18
CA ILE A 96 14.56 12.71 3.65
C ILE A 96 14.29 14.20 3.43
N LYS A 97 13.50 14.48 2.40
CA LYS A 97 12.85 15.77 2.16
C LYS A 97 11.34 15.59 2.33
N VAL A 98 10.72 16.54 3.02
CA VAL A 98 9.27 16.52 3.28
C VAL A 98 8.63 17.74 2.64
N GLY A 99 7.67 17.50 1.76
CA GLY A 99 6.76 18.53 1.25
C GLY A 99 5.43 18.46 2.01
N LYS A 100 4.88 19.61 2.41
CA LYS A 100 3.55 19.68 3.01
C LYS A 100 2.77 20.87 2.44
N PHE A 101 1.58 20.59 1.94
CA PHE A 101 0.69 21.59 1.35
C PHE A 101 -0.66 21.58 2.09
N PRO A 102 -1.05 22.68 2.76
CA PRO A 102 -2.34 22.77 3.43
C PRO A 102 -3.48 22.94 2.42
N LEU A 103 -4.61 22.27 2.62
CA LEU A 103 -5.75 22.37 1.71
C LEU A 103 -6.42 23.75 1.74
N SER A 104 -6.25 24.53 2.80
CA SER A 104 -6.66 25.94 2.85
C SER A 104 -5.95 26.85 1.84
N ALA A 105 -4.83 26.40 1.24
CA ALA A 105 -4.16 27.09 0.14
C ALA A 105 -4.65 26.62 -1.25
N SER A 106 -5.56 25.64 -1.32
CA SER A 106 -6.16 25.17 -2.57
C SER A 106 -7.43 25.94 -2.89
N GLY A 107 -7.42 26.69 -4.01
CA GLY A 107 -8.61 27.43 -4.45
C GLY A 107 -9.83 26.54 -4.70
N LYS A 108 -9.63 25.27 -5.11
CA LYS A 108 -10.71 24.29 -5.24
C LYS A 108 -11.30 23.90 -3.88
N ALA A 109 -10.44 23.66 -2.89
CA ALA A 109 -10.87 23.31 -1.54
C ALA A 109 -11.69 24.47 -0.91
N THR A 110 -11.20 25.70 -1.04
CA THR A 110 -11.93 26.92 -0.65
C THR A 110 -13.27 27.05 -1.38
N ALA A 111 -13.29 26.89 -2.70
CA ALA A 111 -14.52 27.00 -3.49
C ALA A 111 -15.58 25.94 -3.11
N LEU A 112 -15.14 24.78 -2.64
CA LEU A 112 -16.02 23.70 -2.16
C LEU A 112 -16.37 23.80 -0.67
N GLY A 113 -15.74 24.72 0.08
CA GLY A 113 -15.95 24.87 1.53
C GLY A 113 -15.29 23.79 2.39
N HIS A 114 -14.27 23.11 1.88
CA HIS A 114 -13.56 22.00 2.54
C HIS A 114 -12.05 22.29 2.65
N GLU A 115 -11.69 23.29 3.45
CA GLU A 115 -10.32 23.80 3.57
C GLU A 115 -9.46 23.03 4.59
N GLU A 116 -10.08 22.16 5.38
CA GLU A 116 -9.41 21.37 6.40
C GLU A 116 -8.47 20.31 5.80
N GLY A 117 -7.33 20.10 6.48
CA GLY A 117 -6.39 19.05 6.15
C GLY A 117 -5.22 19.49 5.26
N PHE A 118 -4.49 18.50 4.73
CA PHE A 118 -3.25 18.72 4.00
C PHE A 118 -2.85 17.49 3.17
N VAL A 119 -1.94 17.71 2.22
CA VAL A 119 -1.15 16.67 1.55
C VAL A 119 0.29 16.75 2.06
N LYS A 120 0.86 15.61 2.47
CA LYS A 120 2.25 15.45 2.88
C LYS A 120 2.92 14.40 1.99
N VAL A 121 4.06 14.75 1.42
CA VAL A 121 4.89 13.87 0.60
C VAL A 121 6.26 13.71 1.24
N VAL A 122 6.83 12.52 1.12
CA VAL A 122 8.15 12.14 1.67
C VAL A 122 9.00 11.64 0.52
N PHE A 123 10.16 12.26 0.35
CA PHE A 123 11.13 11.94 -0.69
C PHE A 123 12.49 11.60 -0.08
N ASP A 124 13.24 10.73 -0.73
CA ASP A 124 14.67 10.56 -0.46
C ASP A 124 15.47 11.78 -0.96
N ALA A 125 16.43 12.24 -0.18
CA ALA A 125 17.23 13.42 -0.50
C ALA A 125 18.30 13.15 -1.55
N LYS A 126 18.76 11.89 -1.70
CA LYS A 126 19.88 11.51 -2.55
C LYS A 126 19.49 11.50 -4.03
N TYR A 127 18.38 10.85 -4.38
CA TYR A 127 17.92 10.74 -5.78
C TYR A 127 16.54 11.35 -6.02
N GLY A 128 15.87 11.86 -4.98
CA GLY A 128 14.53 12.40 -5.10
C GLY A 128 13.46 11.31 -5.22
N GLU A 129 13.72 10.08 -4.82
CA GLU A 129 12.74 8.99 -4.89
C GLU A 129 11.50 9.28 -4.02
N TRP A 130 10.30 9.08 -4.55
CA TRP A 130 9.06 9.28 -3.80
C TRP A 130 8.75 8.13 -2.84
N LEU A 131 9.17 8.27 -1.58
CA LEU A 131 9.05 7.25 -0.54
C LEU A 131 7.63 7.08 0.01
N GLY A 132 6.84 8.16 0.12
CA GLY A 132 5.48 8.06 0.63
C GLY A 132 4.62 9.31 0.46
N CYS A 133 3.31 9.12 0.53
CA CYS A 133 2.31 10.17 0.43
C CYS A 133 1.20 9.95 1.46
N HIS A 134 0.84 11.01 2.19
CA HIS A 134 -0.10 10.99 3.32
C HIS A 134 -1.02 12.20 3.23
N MET A 135 -2.32 11.96 3.21
CA MET A 135 -3.33 12.98 2.96
C MET A 135 -4.44 12.89 4.00
N ILE A 136 -4.95 14.05 4.40
CA ILE A 136 -6.20 14.19 5.16
C ILE A 136 -7.00 15.35 4.55
N GLY A 137 -8.28 15.16 4.28
CA GLY A 137 -9.14 16.18 3.68
C GLY A 137 -10.25 15.61 2.79
N PHE A 138 -11.04 16.49 2.18
CA PHE A 138 -12.15 16.09 1.32
C PHE A 138 -11.66 15.46 0.00
N GLY A 139 -12.13 14.25 -0.30
CA GLY A 139 -11.84 13.53 -1.56
C GLY A 139 -10.43 12.96 -1.67
N VAL A 140 -9.64 12.93 -0.59
CA VAL A 140 -8.25 12.44 -0.65
C VAL A 140 -8.14 10.95 -0.96
N THR A 141 -9.18 10.15 -0.69
CA THR A 141 -9.22 8.73 -1.04
C THR A 141 -9.28 8.49 -2.54
N GLU A 142 -9.79 9.46 -3.30
CA GLU A 142 -9.82 9.39 -4.77
C GLU A 142 -8.49 9.87 -5.37
N MET A 143 -7.75 10.74 -4.67
CA MET A 143 -6.46 11.27 -5.14
C MET A 143 -5.30 10.28 -4.95
N ILE A 144 -5.39 9.36 -3.98
CA ILE A 144 -4.25 8.50 -3.61
C ILE A 144 -3.76 7.59 -4.76
N ALA A 145 -4.64 7.26 -5.71
CA ALA A 145 -4.28 6.46 -6.88
C ALA A 145 -3.20 7.14 -7.73
N GLU A 146 -3.20 8.47 -7.82
CA GLU A 146 -2.17 9.24 -8.55
C GLU A 146 -0.78 9.04 -7.92
N ALA A 147 -0.71 9.05 -6.58
CA ALA A 147 0.53 8.80 -5.86
C ALA A 147 1.01 7.35 -6.03
N VAL A 148 0.10 6.37 -6.03
CA VAL A 148 0.44 4.95 -6.27
C VAL A 148 1.08 4.79 -7.64
N VAL A 149 0.45 5.34 -8.70
CA VAL A 149 0.98 5.26 -10.07
C VAL A 149 2.32 5.99 -10.19
N ALA A 150 2.44 7.20 -9.64
CA ALA A 150 3.68 7.97 -9.70
C ALA A 150 4.85 7.23 -9.03
N ARG A 151 4.62 6.59 -7.89
CA ARG A 151 5.62 5.77 -7.18
C ARG A 151 5.99 4.51 -7.94
N ASP A 152 5.02 3.87 -8.59
CA ASP A 152 5.27 2.68 -9.42
C ASP A 152 6.14 3.01 -10.64
N LEU A 153 6.00 4.22 -11.17
CA LEU A 153 6.79 4.76 -12.29
C LEU A 153 8.09 5.47 -11.84
N GLU A 154 8.51 5.30 -10.59
CA GLU A 154 9.76 5.86 -10.04
C GLU A 154 9.86 7.39 -10.18
N THR A 155 8.73 8.11 -10.05
CA THR A 155 8.71 9.57 -10.15
C THR A 155 9.59 10.22 -9.07
N THR A 156 10.36 11.24 -9.47
CA THR A 156 11.27 11.97 -8.57
C THR A 156 10.79 13.39 -8.23
N GLY A 157 11.20 13.92 -7.07
CA GLY A 157 10.94 15.29 -6.60
C GLY A 157 12.18 16.14 -6.35
#